data_AF-A0A1I5EBK0-F1
#
_entry.id   AF-A0A1I5EBK0-F1
#
_cell.length_a   1.000
_cell.length_b   1.000
_cell.length_c   1.000
_cell.angle_alpha   90.00
_cell.angle_beta   90.00
_cell.angle_gamma   90.00
#
_symmetry.space_group_name_H-M   'P 1'
#
loop_
_entity.id
_entity.type
_entity.pdbx_description
1 polymer ?
#
loop_
_entity_poly.entity_id
_entity_poly.type
_entity_poly.pdbx_seq_one_letter_code
_entity_poly.pdbx_strand_id
1 'polypeptide(L)'
;MVAGGEEISWGEFWDGLTSVWRQVLCGSDIPEPPALDPILRRHRLTTDFFWVGSFEPVRWLPSVKEALLWEDNGMDLGPLAGRSWELLQLAGPASNIDLGQLSGTPVRHLILSVVDVDSMSRLQDIVGLESLTLAHGDFGRLPALEHLNEVVLYAEGEVDLSVAWHPGLRVTRRDEIYLPPFGPDDV
;
A
#
# COMPACT_ATOMS: atom_id res chain seq x y z
N MET A 1 -22.58 -5.62 17.00
CA MET A 1 -23.77 -4.84 16.61
C MET A 1 -23.24 -3.52 16.07
N VAL A 2 -23.11 -3.41 14.75
CA VAL A 2 -22.76 -2.15 14.08
C VAL A 2 -24.06 -1.59 13.54
N ALA A 3 -24.34 -0.34 13.88
CA ALA A 3 -25.53 0.38 13.47
C ALA A 3 -25.44 0.79 11.99
N GLY A 4 -26.53 0.56 11.25
CA GLY A 4 -26.91 1.26 10.01
C GLY A 4 -25.81 1.50 8.98
N GLY A 5 -25.61 0.55 8.07
CA GLY A 5 -24.99 0.79 6.77
C GLY A 5 -25.73 -0.08 5.76
N GLU A 6 -26.29 0.52 4.72
CA GLU A 6 -26.89 -0.24 3.61
C GLU A 6 -25.88 -1.26 3.10
N GLU A 7 -26.28 -2.53 3.10
CA GLU A 7 -25.49 -3.63 2.55
C GLU A 7 -25.48 -3.44 1.03
N ILE A 8 -24.55 -2.63 0.50
CA ILE A 8 -24.39 -2.41 -0.95
C ILE A 8 -24.22 -3.79 -1.59
N SER A 9 -25.09 -4.08 -2.55
CA SER A 9 -25.09 -5.37 -3.25
C SER A 9 -23.85 -5.50 -4.15
N TRP A 10 -23.42 -6.72 -4.44
CA TRP A 10 -22.27 -6.97 -5.33
C TRP A 10 -22.41 -6.27 -6.68
N GLY A 11 -23.63 -6.20 -7.22
CA GLY A 11 -23.92 -5.47 -8.46
C GLY A 11 -23.72 -3.95 -8.32
N GLU A 12 -24.24 -3.34 -7.25
CA GLU A 12 -24.07 -1.91 -7.01
C GLU A 12 -22.61 -1.52 -6.77
N PHE A 13 -21.86 -2.35 -6.04
CA PHE A 13 -20.42 -2.17 -5.90
C PHE A 13 -19.74 -2.19 -7.27
N TRP A 14 -20.04 -3.19 -8.10
CA TRP A 14 -19.44 -3.36 -9.43
C TRP A 14 -19.78 -2.22 -10.39
N ASP A 15 -21.03 -1.75 -10.37
CA ASP A 15 -21.52 -0.62 -11.17
C ASP A 15 -20.84 0.70 -10.75
N GLY A 16 -20.46 0.82 -9.48
CA GLY A 16 -19.72 1.96 -8.94
C GLY A 16 -18.22 1.96 -9.27
N LEU A 17 -17.67 0.87 -9.80
CA LEU A 17 -16.25 0.81 -10.15
C LEU A 17 -15.92 1.56 -11.44
N THR A 18 -14.74 2.16 -11.47
CA THR A 18 -14.14 2.66 -12.71
C THR A 18 -13.73 1.49 -13.60
N SER A 19 -13.57 1.75 -14.91
CA SER A 19 -13.04 0.75 -15.86
C SER A 19 -11.68 0.19 -15.42
N VAL A 20 -10.82 1.05 -14.87
CA VAL A 20 -9.51 0.66 -14.34
C VAL A 20 -9.65 -0.28 -13.15
N TRP A 21 -10.56 0.00 -12.21
CA TRP A 21 -10.80 -0.91 -11.09
C TRP A 21 -11.34 -2.26 -11.55
N ARG A 22 -12.23 -2.30 -12.55
CA ARG A 22 -12.69 -3.56 -13.12
C ARG A 22 -11.55 -4.35 -13.75
N GLN A 23 -10.63 -3.69 -14.46
CA GLN A 23 -9.39 -4.30 -14.96
C GLN A 23 -8.50 -4.81 -13.83
N VAL A 24 -8.31 -4.06 -12.76
CA VAL A 24 -7.51 -4.47 -11.59
C VAL A 24 -8.11 -5.68 -10.86
N LEU A 25 -9.43 -5.80 -10.82
CA LEU A 25 -10.10 -6.93 -10.18
C LEU A 25 -10.13 -8.16 -11.09
N CYS A 26 -10.32 -8.00 -12.41
CA CYS A 26 -10.68 -9.10 -13.32
C CYS A 26 -9.79 -9.25 -14.56
N GLY A 27 -8.70 -8.48 -14.65
CA GLY A 27 -7.82 -8.43 -15.82
C GLY A 27 -8.45 -7.79 -17.06
N SER A 28 -9.71 -7.36 -17.01
CA SER A 28 -10.45 -6.75 -18.12
C SER A 28 -11.58 -5.84 -17.63
N ASP A 29 -11.97 -4.87 -18.46
CA ASP A 29 -13.12 -4.00 -18.20
C ASP A 29 -14.41 -4.69 -18.68
N ILE A 30 -15.00 -5.52 -17.81
CA ILE A 30 -16.29 -6.19 -18.07
C ILE A 30 -17.43 -5.42 -17.38
N PRO A 31 -18.46 -4.97 -18.13
CA PRO A 31 -19.57 -4.23 -17.52
C PRO A 31 -20.39 -5.08 -16.55
N GLU A 32 -20.61 -6.37 -16.85
CA GLU A 32 -21.36 -7.24 -15.96
C GLU A 32 -20.49 -7.73 -14.77
N PRO A 33 -21.05 -7.77 -13.55
CA PRO A 33 -20.34 -8.28 -12.39
C PRO A 33 -19.98 -9.76 -12.57
N PRO A 34 -18.71 -10.15 -12.40
CA PRO A 34 -18.31 -11.55 -12.41
C PRO A 34 -18.74 -12.25 -11.13
N ALA A 35 -18.37 -13.54 -10.98
CA ALA A 35 -18.55 -14.24 -9.72
C ALA A 35 -17.81 -13.51 -8.58
N LEU A 36 -18.49 -13.31 -7.45
CA LEU A 36 -17.94 -12.56 -6.31
C LEU A 36 -16.82 -13.32 -5.59
N ASP A 37 -16.93 -14.65 -5.50
CA ASP A 37 -16.09 -15.48 -4.64
C ASP A 37 -14.59 -15.39 -4.97
N PRO A 38 -14.16 -15.48 -6.25
CA PRO A 38 -12.74 -15.31 -6.59
C PRO A 38 -12.19 -13.94 -6.18
N ILE A 39 -12.97 -12.88 -6.37
CA ILE A 39 -12.53 -11.50 -6.06
C ILE A 39 -12.41 -11.29 -4.56
N LEU A 40 -13.40 -11.72 -3.77
CA LEU A 40 -13.41 -11.51 -2.32
C LEU A 40 -12.41 -12.39 -1.57
N ARG A 41 -11.97 -13.50 -2.15
CA ARG A 41 -10.98 -14.42 -1.55
C ARG A 41 -9.53 -14.09 -1.89
N ARG A 42 -9.31 -13.15 -2.82
CA ARG A 42 -7.96 -12.79 -3.26
C ARG A 42 -7.14 -12.23 -2.11
N HIS A 43 -5.92 -12.74 -1.95
CA HIS A 43 -4.99 -12.36 -0.90
C HIS A 43 -4.14 -11.14 -1.26
N ARG A 44 -3.81 -10.99 -2.55
CA ARG A 44 -2.96 -9.93 -3.05
C ARG A 44 -3.73 -9.02 -4.00
N LEU A 45 -3.37 -7.76 -4.04
CA LEU A 45 -3.96 -6.78 -4.93
C LEU A 45 -2.82 -5.99 -5.54
N THR A 46 -2.85 -5.84 -6.85
CA THR A 46 -1.89 -5.04 -7.60
C THR A 46 -2.64 -4.11 -8.53
N THR A 47 -2.21 -2.85 -8.63
CA THR A 47 -2.76 -1.92 -9.63
C THR A 47 -1.94 -1.88 -10.91
N ASP A 48 -0.84 -2.64 -11.03
CA ASP A 48 -0.04 -2.79 -12.25
C ASP A 48 0.29 -1.47 -12.96
N PHE A 49 0.76 -0.48 -12.18
CA PHE A 49 1.07 0.88 -12.64
C PHE A 49 -0.14 1.70 -13.15
N PHE A 50 -1.36 1.19 -13.03
CA PHE A 50 -2.54 1.94 -13.41
C PHE A 50 -2.89 2.99 -12.36
N TRP A 51 -3.26 4.18 -12.84
CA TRP A 51 -3.95 5.18 -12.05
C TRP A 51 -5.41 4.76 -11.80
N VAL A 52 -5.68 4.34 -10.55
CA VAL A 52 -7.01 3.84 -10.14
C VAL A 52 -7.96 4.94 -9.61
N GLY A 53 -7.49 6.18 -9.52
CA GLY A 53 -8.24 7.33 -9.02
C GLY A 53 -8.40 7.36 -7.49
N SER A 54 -9.03 6.34 -6.91
CA SER A 54 -9.27 6.21 -5.47
C SER A 54 -9.06 4.78 -5.00
N PHE A 55 -8.60 4.59 -3.76
CA PHE A 55 -8.50 3.28 -3.12
C PHE A 55 -9.77 2.83 -2.39
N GLU A 56 -10.88 3.57 -2.46
CA GLU A 56 -12.13 3.21 -1.78
C GLU A 56 -12.61 1.76 -2.07
N PRO A 57 -12.48 1.21 -3.29
CA PRO A 57 -12.82 -0.19 -3.56
C PRO A 57 -12.06 -1.22 -2.71
N VAL A 58 -10.89 -0.89 -2.17
CA VAL A 58 -10.09 -1.80 -1.32
C VAL A 58 -10.83 -2.17 -0.02
N ARG A 59 -11.73 -1.31 0.48
CA ARG A 59 -12.57 -1.62 1.66
C ARG A 59 -13.44 -2.85 1.46
N TRP A 60 -13.80 -3.15 0.21
CA TRP A 60 -14.65 -4.27 -0.19
C TRP A 60 -13.90 -5.59 -0.38
N LEU A 61 -12.57 -5.58 -0.20
CA LEU A 61 -11.71 -6.75 -0.43
C LEU A 61 -11.13 -7.27 0.90
N PRO A 62 -11.92 -7.92 1.78
CA PRO A 62 -11.52 -8.22 3.16
C PRO A 62 -10.38 -9.24 3.28
N SER A 63 -10.19 -10.09 2.27
CA SER A 63 -9.14 -11.11 2.27
C SER A 63 -7.77 -10.58 1.83
N VAL A 64 -7.71 -9.38 1.23
CA VAL A 64 -6.44 -8.83 0.75
C VAL A 64 -5.54 -8.48 1.94
N LYS A 65 -4.34 -9.05 2.01
CA LYS A 65 -3.32 -8.74 3.01
C LYS A 65 -2.06 -8.15 2.41
N GLU A 66 -1.91 -8.27 1.10
CA GLU A 66 -0.82 -7.70 0.34
C GLU A 66 -1.36 -6.75 -0.72
N ALA A 67 -0.98 -5.48 -0.67
CA ALA A 67 -1.40 -4.50 -1.67
C ALA A 67 -0.19 -3.79 -2.27
N LEU A 68 -0.09 -3.84 -3.61
CA LEU A 68 0.91 -3.17 -4.41
C LEU A 68 0.23 -2.09 -5.23
N LEU A 69 0.22 -0.88 -4.68
CA LEU A 69 -0.56 0.22 -5.20
C LEU A 69 0.36 1.23 -5.88
N TRP A 70 -0.05 1.65 -7.07
CA TRP A 70 0.60 2.69 -7.85
C TRP A 70 -0.31 3.90 -7.98
N GLU A 71 0.22 5.11 -7.76
CA GLU A 71 -0.43 6.36 -8.11
C GLU A 71 0.57 7.43 -8.59
N ASP A 72 0.16 8.17 -9.63
CA ASP A 72 0.93 9.22 -10.29
C ASP A 72 0.79 10.62 -9.66
N ASN A 73 -0.30 10.89 -8.93
CA ASN A 73 -0.57 12.24 -8.38
C ASN A 73 -0.62 12.26 -6.85
N GLY A 74 -1.75 11.88 -6.27
CA GLY A 74 -2.06 12.10 -4.87
C GLY A 74 -2.75 10.87 -4.31
N MET A 75 -2.24 10.38 -3.19
CA MET A 75 -2.65 9.09 -2.65
C MET A 75 -3.50 9.27 -1.39
N ASP A 76 -4.82 9.06 -1.51
CA ASP A 76 -5.71 8.94 -0.36
C ASP A 76 -5.57 7.54 0.25
N LEU A 77 -4.92 7.47 1.41
CA LEU A 77 -4.65 6.24 2.15
C LEU A 77 -5.77 5.89 3.13
N GLY A 78 -6.74 6.80 3.35
CA GLY A 78 -7.88 6.57 4.24
C GLY A 78 -8.63 5.25 3.99
N PRO A 79 -8.86 4.83 2.73
CA PRO A 79 -9.44 3.52 2.40
C PRO A 79 -8.65 2.30 2.89
N LEU A 80 -7.34 2.45 3.09
CA LEU A 80 -6.44 1.37 3.51
C LEU A 80 -6.36 1.24 5.03
N ALA A 81 -6.85 2.24 5.77
CA ALA A 81 -6.76 2.30 7.21
C ALA A 81 -7.73 1.33 7.91
N GLY A 82 -7.40 0.94 9.15
CA GLY A 82 -8.27 0.15 10.02
C GLY A 82 -8.31 -1.36 9.75
N ARG A 83 -7.40 -1.87 8.91
CA ARG A 83 -7.19 -3.32 8.66
C ARG A 83 -5.72 -3.69 8.73
N SER A 84 -5.45 -4.97 8.97
CA SER A 84 -4.06 -5.48 9.00
C SER A 84 -3.55 -5.78 7.61
N TRP A 85 -2.35 -5.26 7.32
CA TRP A 85 -1.57 -5.51 6.12
C TRP A 85 -0.33 -6.32 6.46
N GLU A 86 -0.11 -7.40 5.72
CA GLU A 86 1.16 -8.12 5.72
C GLU A 86 2.17 -7.33 4.89
N LEU A 87 1.79 -6.95 3.68
CA LEU A 87 2.60 -6.11 2.79
C LEU A 87 1.75 -4.96 2.25
N LEU A 88 2.26 -3.74 2.40
CA LEU A 88 1.70 -2.57 1.75
C LEU A 88 2.80 -1.85 1.00
N GLN A 89 2.63 -1.72 -0.31
CA GLN A 89 3.47 -0.87 -1.13
C GLN A 89 2.68 0.30 -1.65
N LEU A 90 3.25 1.49 -1.43
CA LEU A 90 2.80 2.75 -1.98
C LEU A 90 3.86 3.19 -2.99
N ALA A 91 3.50 3.18 -4.27
CA ALA A 91 4.43 3.47 -5.34
C ALA A 91 3.87 4.50 -6.34
N GLY A 92 4.77 5.07 -7.13
CA GLY A 92 4.47 6.03 -8.20
C GLY A 92 4.77 7.46 -7.79
N PRO A 93 4.90 8.40 -8.76
CA PRO A 93 5.37 9.77 -8.57
C PRO A 93 4.39 10.67 -7.78
N ALA A 94 3.60 10.06 -6.89
CA ALA A 94 2.69 10.74 -6.01
C ALA A 94 3.43 11.60 -4.97
N SER A 95 2.89 12.80 -4.74
CA SER A 95 3.47 13.80 -3.85
C SER A 95 2.57 14.12 -2.67
N ASN A 96 3.18 14.66 -1.60
CA ASN A 96 2.50 15.03 -0.36
C ASN A 96 1.73 13.86 0.27
N ILE A 97 2.30 12.65 0.25
CA ILE A 97 1.65 11.48 0.85
C ILE A 97 1.61 11.65 2.37
N ASP A 98 0.40 11.74 2.92
CA ASP A 98 0.16 11.82 4.36
C ASP A 98 0.01 10.42 4.97
N LEU A 99 1.13 9.86 5.43
CA LEU A 99 1.16 8.60 6.17
C LEU A 99 0.35 8.64 7.48
N GLY A 100 -0.01 9.83 8.00
CA GLY A 100 -0.86 9.98 9.17
C GLY A 100 -2.26 9.38 8.98
N GLN A 101 -2.73 9.24 7.73
CA GLN A 101 -3.97 8.53 7.41
C GLN A 101 -3.92 7.03 7.75
N LEU A 102 -2.71 6.45 7.87
CA LEU A 102 -2.50 5.06 8.30
C LEU A 102 -2.29 4.94 9.82
N SER A 103 -2.46 6.00 10.61
CA SER A 103 -2.32 5.95 12.06
C SER A 103 -3.18 4.85 12.69
N GLY A 104 -2.58 4.04 13.56
CA GLY A 104 -3.21 2.88 14.21
C GLY A 104 -3.44 1.68 13.28
N THR A 105 -3.09 1.77 12.00
CA THR A 105 -3.26 0.69 11.02
C THR A 105 -2.10 -0.29 11.15
N PRO A 106 -2.37 -1.60 11.37
CA PRO A 106 -1.30 -2.58 11.41
C PRO A 106 -0.71 -2.82 10.03
N VAL A 107 0.57 -2.52 9.85
CA VAL A 107 1.31 -2.78 8.60
C VAL A 107 2.63 -3.43 8.96
N ARG A 108 2.83 -4.69 8.55
CA ARG A 108 4.05 -5.43 8.91
C ARG A 108 5.24 -5.05 8.02
N HIS A 109 5.02 -5.04 6.71
CA HIS A 109 6.01 -4.66 5.71
C HIS A 109 5.49 -3.47 4.91
N LEU A 110 6.20 -2.34 4.96
CA LEU A 110 5.88 -1.16 4.16
C LEU A 110 6.95 -0.93 3.10
N ILE A 111 6.52 -0.67 1.87
CA ILE A 111 7.40 -0.29 0.76
C ILE A 111 6.96 1.09 0.27
N LEU A 112 7.91 2.01 0.21
CA LEU A 112 7.73 3.34 -0.36
C LEU A 112 8.65 3.46 -1.57
N SER A 113 8.08 3.69 -2.76
CA SER A 113 8.85 3.71 -4.00
C SER A 113 8.42 4.83 -4.94
N VAL A 114 9.34 5.72 -5.32
CA VAL A 114 9.04 6.84 -6.22
C VAL A 114 8.06 7.86 -5.61
N VAL A 115 7.88 7.86 -4.28
CA VAL A 115 6.91 8.71 -3.60
C VAL A 115 7.57 9.86 -2.85
N ASP A 116 6.84 10.96 -2.70
CA ASP A 116 7.20 12.08 -1.83
C ASP A 116 6.26 12.13 -0.62
N VAL A 117 6.81 11.84 0.56
CA VAL A 117 6.07 11.72 1.83
C VAL A 117 6.22 13.01 2.63
N ASP A 118 5.10 13.61 3.01
CA ASP A 118 5.07 14.90 3.72
C ASP A 118 5.82 14.85 5.07
N SER A 119 5.67 13.75 5.82
CA SER A 119 6.43 13.55 7.04
C SER A 119 6.66 12.09 7.39
N MET A 120 7.93 11.68 7.42
CA MET A 120 8.34 10.36 7.89
C MET A 120 8.10 10.13 9.39
N SER A 121 7.86 11.19 10.20
CA SER A 121 7.57 11.02 11.63
C SER A 121 6.30 10.21 11.87
N ARG A 122 5.37 10.23 10.91
CA ARG A 122 4.10 9.48 10.95
C ARG A 122 4.27 7.97 10.93
N LEU A 123 5.44 7.46 10.54
CA LEU A 123 5.73 6.02 10.63
C LEU A 123 5.62 5.50 12.07
N GLN A 124 5.83 6.33 13.09
CA GLN A 124 5.67 5.94 14.50
C GLN A 124 4.22 5.59 14.86
N ASP A 125 3.27 6.15 14.10
CA ASP A 125 1.84 5.95 14.32
C ASP A 125 1.33 4.68 13.60
N ILE A 126 2.13 4.07 12.72
CA ILE A 126 1.83 2.80 12.06
C ILE A 126 2.23 1.65 12.97
N VAL A 127 1.28 0.80 13.34
CA VAL A 127 1.51 -0.24 14.36
C VAL A 127 2.07 -1.51 13.73
N GLY A 128 3.01 -2.16 14.42
CA GLY A 128 3.56 -3.44 13.98
C GLY A 128 4.50 -3.39 12.77
N LEU A 129 5.04 -2.21 12.44
CA LEU A 129 6.01 -2.06 11.35
C LEU A 129 7.33 -2.76 11.68
N GLU A 130 7.56 -3.91 11.05
CA GLU A 130 8.76 -4.73 11.24
C GLU A 130 9.80 -4.50 10.15
N SER A 131 9.38 -4.08 8.96
CA SER A 131 10.25 -3.90 7.81
C SER A 131 9.83 -2.69 6.98
N LEU A 132 10.83 -1.92 6.55
CA LEU A 132 10.65 -0.77 5.66
C LEU A 132 11.56 -0.90 4.44
N THR A 133 11.00 -0.80 3.25
CA THR A 133 11.76 -0.70 2.00
C THR A 133 11.59 0.68 1.41
N LEU A 134 12.70 1.32 1.06
CA LEU A 134 12.74 2.65 0.47
C LEU A 134 13.46 2.57 -0.87
N ALA A 135 12.84 3.09 -1.92
CA ALA A 135 13.39 3.07 -3.27
C ALA A 135 13.05 4.37 -4.02
N HIS A 136 13.99 4.86 -4.84
CA HIS A 136 13.76 6.00 -5.75
C HIS A 136 13.12 7.21 -5.06
N GLY A 137 13.79 7.79 -4.06
CA GLY A 137 13.24 8.92 -3.31
C GLY A 137 14.17 9.40 -2.22
N ASP A 138 14.00 10.66 -1.82
CA ASP A 138 14.62 11.23 -0.63
C ASP A 138 13.58 11.21 0.50
N PHE A 139 13.86 10.39 1.52
CA PHE A 139 12.97 10.20 2.65
C PHE A 139 13.43 11.00 3.87
N GLY A 140 14.44 11.87 3.74
CA GLY A 140 14.94 12.67 4.85
C GLY A 140 15.37 11.81 6.03
N ARG A 141 14.87 12.07 7.23
CA ARG A 141 15.25 11.35 8.46
C ARG A 141 14.15 10.42 8.94
N LEU A 142 14.50 9.15 9.20
CA LEU A 142 13.58 8.23 9.88
C LEU A 142 13.48 8.56 11.37
N PRO A 143 12.25 8.50 11.93
CA PRO A 143 12.07 8.60 13.38
C PRO A 143 12.55 7.32 14.09
N ALA A 144 12.58 7.35 15.43
CA ALA A 144 12.80 6.12 16.19
C ALA A 144 11.61 5.17 16.00
N LEU A 145 11.87 3.94 15.54
CA LEU A 145 10.86 2.92 15.24
C LEU A 145 11.19 1.67 16.05
N GLU A 146 10.55 1.49 17.21
CA GLU A 146 10.95 0.50 18.24
C GLU A 146 10.87 -0.97 17.78
N HIS A 147 10.08 -1.25 16.75
CA HIS A 147 9.83 -2.61 16.24
C HIS A 147 10.42 -2.86 14.86
N LEU A 148 11.10 -1.87 14.28
CA LEU A 148 11.66 -1.98 12.94
C LEU A 148 12.92 -2.86 12.98
N ASN A 149 12.83 -4.04 12.38
CA ASN A 149 13.95 -5.00 12.38
C ASN A 149 14.75 -4.94 11.08
N GLU A 150 14.16 -4.42 10.01
CA GLU A 150 14.79 -4.36 8.69
C GLU A 150 14.50 -3.06 7.95
N VAL A 151 15.56 -2.50 7.37
CA VAL A 151 15.47 -1.46 6.35
C VAL A 151 16.19 -1.94 5.10
N VAL A 152 15.49 -1.93 3.97
CA VAL A 152 16.07 -2.17 2.65
C VAL A 152 16.08 -0.86 1.88
N LEU A 153 17.26 -0.46 1.42
CA LEU A 153 17.45 0.73 0.58
C LEU A 153 17.87 0.27 -0.81
N TYR A 154 17.06 0.58 -1.82
CA TYR A 154 17.43 0.37 -3.22
C TYR A 154 18.19 1.57 -3.77
N ALA A 155 18.74 1.42 -4.99
CA ALA A 155 19.40 2.51 -5.69
C ALA A 155 18.49 3.75 -5.71
N GLU A 156 19.10 4.93 -5.50
CA GLU A 156 18.40 6.23 -5.46
C GLU A 156 17.44 6.42 -4.26
N GLY A 157 17.41 5.49 -3.30
CA GLY A 157 16.76 5.70 -2.00
C GLY A 157 17.72 6.35 -1.01
N GLU A 158 17.45 7.59 -0.62
CA GLU A 158 18.22 8.32 0.39
C GLU A 158 17.44 8.44 1.70
N VAL A 159 18.10 8.14 2.82
CA VAL A 159 17.51 8.30 4.15
C VAL A 159 18.57 8.39 5.26
N ASP A 160 18.34 9.27 6.23
CA ASP A 160 19.08 9.38 7.48
C ASP A 160 18.49 8.44 8.54
N LEU A 161 19.25 7.39 8.87
CA LEU A 161 18.89 6.36 9.85
C LEU A 161 19.43 6.64 11.27
N SER A 162 20.10 7.77 11.50
CA SER A 162 20.83 8.04 12.75
C SER A 162 19.96 7.92 14.01
N VAL A 163 18.67 8.26 13.91
CA VAL A 163 17.71 8.18 15.02
C VAL A 163 17.01 6.82 15.07
N ALA A 164 16.72 6.22 13.92
CA ALA A 164 16.06 4.92 13.83
C ALA A 164 16.98 3.75 14.22
N TRP A 165 18.29 3.97 14.22
CA TRP A 165 19.27 2.92 14.44
C TRP A 165 19.20 2.32 15.86
N HIS A 166 19.20 0.99 15.92
CA HIS A 166 19.43 0.22 17.13
C HIS A 166 20.16 -1.10 16.78
N PRO A 167 20.76 -1.82 17.75
CA PRO A 167 21.56 -3.01 17.47
C PRO A 167 20.81 -4.17 16.78
N GLY A 168 19.48 -4.19 16.84
CA GLY A 168 18.64 -5.19 16.18
C GLY A 168 18.26 -4.85 14.73
N LEU A 169 18.52 -3.61 14.29
CA LEU A 169 18.15 -3.14 12.97
C LEU A 169 19.12 -3.67 11.92
N ARG A 170 18.62 -4.49 11.00
CA ARG A 170 19.35 -4.91 9.79
C ARG A 170 19.14 -3.87 8.69
N VAL A 171 20.23 -3.33 8.17
CA VAL A 171 20.19 -2.40 7.02
C VAL A 171 20.81 -3.09 5.81
N THR A 172 20.02 -3.30 4.78
CA THR A 172 20.46 -3.88 3.50
C THR A 172 20.45 -2.79 2.44
N ARG A 173 21.57 -2.58 1.75
CA ARG A 173 21.64 -1.70 0.58
C ARG A 173 21.70 -2.56 -0.68
N ARG A 174 20.91 -2.18 -1.68
CA ARG A 174 20.80 -2.83 -2.97
C ARG A 174 21.17 -1.80 -4.03
N ASP A 175 22.16 -2.12 -4.85
CA ASP A 175 22.57 -1.26 -5.97
C ASP A 175 21.66 -1.43 -7.21
N GLU A 176 20.72 -2.37 -7.15
CA GLU A 176 19.74 -2.60 -8.20
C GLU A 176 18.57 -1.61 -8.10
N ILE A 177 17.92 -1.36 -9.24
CA ILE A 177 16.69 -0.58 -9.32
C ILE A 177 15.56 -1.42 -8.73
N TYR A 178 14.75 -0.83 -7.85
CA TYR A 178 13.56 -1.52 -7.37
C TYR A 178 12.54 -1.56 -8.49
N LEU A 179 12.28 -2.75 -9.01
CA LEU A 179 11.16 -3.01 -9.90
C LEU A 179 10.09 -3.68 -9.07
N PRO A 180 8.99 -2.98 -8.76
CA PRO A 180 7.96 -3.60 -7.95
C PRO A 180 7.35 -4.77 -8.72
N PRO A 181 6.98 -5.87 -8.04
CA PRO A 181 6.54 -7.10 -8.68
C PRO A 181 5.08 -7.00 -9.17
N PHE A 182 4.80 -5.97 -9.96
CA PHE A 182 3.56 -5.78 -10.70
C PHE A 182 3.41 -6.87 -11.76
N GLY A 183 2.21 -7.37 -11.95
CA GLY A 183 1.91 -8.55 -12.74
C GLY A 183 0.74 -9.33 -12.13
N PRO A 184 -0.01 -10.09 -12.94
CA PRO A 184 -1.15 -10.85 -12.46
C PRO A 184 -0.71 -11.75 -11.31
N ASP A 185 -1.52 -11.80 -10.24
CA ASP A 185 -1.35 -12.85 -9.24
C ASP A 185 -1.44 -14.19 -9.97
N ASP A 186 -0.48 -15.08 -9.73
CA ASP A 186 -0.64 -16.49 -10.08
C ASP A 186 -1.84 -17.01 -9.29
N VAL A 187 -3.00 -17.09 -9.94
CA VAL A 187 -4.23 -17.71 -9.38
C VAL A 187 -4.08 -19.23 -9.40
#